data_AF-A0A843UCL3-F1
#
_entry.id   AF-A0A843UCL3-F1
#
_cell.length_a   1.000
_cell.length_b   1.000
_cell.length_c   1.000
_cell.angle_alpha   90.00
_cell.angle_beta   90.00
_cell.angle_gamma   90.00
#
_symmetry.space_group_name_H-M   'P 1'
#
loop_
_entity.id
_entity.type
_entity.pdbx_description
1 polymer ?
#
loop_
_entity_poly.entity_id
_entity_poly.type
_entity_poly.pdbx_seq_one_letter_code
_entity_poly.pdbx_strand_id
1 'polypeptide(L)'
;MSGSVSFATHKARLEVQLKRPPQFQELFDETHKKKGTNDYISEKAREVVESYGRGMDERYGDDSHRPELDPDICVAASGAPKKGHVYGFGHSLGTTRVI
;
A
#
# COMPACT_ATOMS: atom_id res chain seq x y z
N MET A 1 -10.82 7.71 -22.69
CA MET A 1 -9.48 7.60 -22.06
C MET A 1 -9.66 6.84 -20.76
N SER A 2 -9.39 5.53 -20.73
CA SER A 2 -9.43 4.75 -19.48
C SER A 2 -8.02 4.75 -18.89
N GLY A 3 -7.65 5.86 -18.25
CA GLY A 3 -6.39 5.95 -17.51
C GLY A 3 -6.57 5.23 -16.17
N SER A 4 -5.69 4.27 -15.87
CA SER A 4 -5.64 3.64 -14.56
C SER A 4 -5.58 4.71 -13.47
N VAL A 5 -6.51 4.67 -12.52
CA VAL A 5 -6.54 5.60 -11.39
C VAL A 5 -5.26 5.40 -10.56
N SER A 6 -4.51 6.46 -10.31
CA SER A 6 -3.24 6.37 -9.58
C SER A 6 -3.45 6.03 -8.11
N PHE A 7 -2.44 5.45 -7.47
CA PHE A 7 -2.43 5.17 -6.03
C PHE A 7 -2.71 6.42 -5.19
N ALA A 8 -2.14 7.56 -5.57
CA ALA A 8 -2.40 8.86 -4.94
C ALA A 8 -3.87 9.29 -5.06
N THR A 9 -4.53 8.98 -6.18
CA THR A 9 -5.96 9.28 -6.37
C THR A 9 -6.83 8.38 -5.49
N HIS A 10 -6.48 7.10 -5.37
CA HIS A 10 -7.14 6.20 -4.42
C HIS A 10 -6.97 6.70 -2.98
N LYS A 11 -5.76 7.13 -2.60
CA LYS A 11 -5.48 7.71 -1.29
C LYS A 11 -6.37 8.91 -0.99
N ALA A 12 -6.37 9.92 -1.88
CA ALA A 12 -7.16 11.13 -1.70
C ALA A 12 -8.68 10.86 -1.57
N ARG A 13 -9.20 9.88 -2.32
CA ARG A 13 -10.60 9.47 -2.21
C ARG A 13 -10.90 8.83 -0.85
N LEU A 14 -10.00 7.96 -0.37
CA LEU A 14 -10.15 7.30 0.91
C LEU A 14 -10.01 8.26 2.09
N GLU A 15 -9.12 9.25 1.99
CA GLU A 15 -8.97 10.33 2.98
C GLU A 15 -10.27 11.09 3.20
N VAL A 16 -10.95 11.45 2.12
CA VAL A 16 -12.24 12.15 2.18
C VAL A 16 -13.32 11.25 2.79
N GLN A 17 -13.34 9.95 2.45
CA GLN A 17 -14.33 9.00 2.96
C GLN A 17 -14.12 8.71 4.46
N LEU A 18 -12.88 8.50 4.88
CA LEU A 18 -12.53 8.14 6.26
C LEU A 18 -12.41 9.36 7.18
N LYS A 19 -12.31 10.58 6.62
CA LYS A 19 -12.01 11.83 7.35
C LYS A 19 -10.72 11.76 8.17
N ARG A 20 -9.81 10.88 7.76
CA ARG A 20 -8.46 10.70 8.28
C ARG A 20 -7.59 10.12 7.17
N PRO A 21 -6.26 10.21 7.29
CA PRO A 21 -5.37 9.45 6.41
C PRO A 21 -5.67 7.95 6.46
N PRO A 22 -5.76 7.27 5.31
CA PRO A 22 -5.93 5.83 5.24
C PRO A 22 -4.64 5.12 5.61
N GLN A 23 -4.77 4.00 6.31
CA GLN A 23 -3.65 3.10 6.52
C GLN A 23 -3.31 2.35 5.23
N PHE A 24 -2.07 1.86 5.13
CA PHE A 24 -1.62 1.05 3.99
C PHE A 24 -2.64 -0.04 3.59
N GLN A 25 -3.13 -0.81 4.56
CA GLN A 25 -4.01 -1.94 4.29
C GLN A 25 -5.36 -1.50 3.70
N GLU A 26 -5.95 -0.42 4.21
CA GLU A 26 -7.22 0.12 3.69
C GLU A 26 -7.08 0.55 2.22
N LEU A 27 -5.96 1.19 1.91
CA LEU A 27 -5.67 1.66 0.57
C LEU A 27 -5.33 0.50 -0.41
N PHE A 28 -4.65 -0.53 0.11
CA PHE A 28 -4.33 -1.73 -0.67
C PHE A 28 -5.58 -2.57 -0.94
N ASP A 29 -6.46 -2.71 0.06
CA ASP A 29 -7.73 -3.44 -0.03
C ASP A 29 -8.64 -2.87 -1.11
N GLU A 30 -8.77 -1.54 -1.19
CA GLU A 30 -9.56 -0.84 -2.21
C GLU A 30 -9.16 -1.19 -3.65
N THR A 31 -7.89 -1.55 -3.86
CA THR A 31 -7.32 -1.80 -5.18
C THR A 31 -7.11 -3.29 -5.46
N HIS A 32 -6.98 -4.13 -4.42
CA HIS A 32 -6.59 -5.52 -4.53
C HIS A 32 -7.60 -6.52 -3.95
N LYS A 33 -8.75 -6.07 -3.43
CA LYS A 33 -9.89 -6.95 -3.12
C LYS A 33 -10.92 -6.99 -4.23
N LYS A 34 -11.58 -8.14 -4.36
CA LYS A 34 -12.67 -8.32 -5.32
C LYS A 34 -13.91 -7.56 -4.84
N LYS A 35 -14.56 -6.82 -5.74
CA LYS A 35 -15.82 -6.15 -5.40
C LYS A 35 -16.88 -7.18 -5.01
N GLY A 36 -17.54 -6.96 -3.87
CA GLY A 36 -18.61 -7.83 -3.37
C GLY A 36 -18.12 -9.05 -2.60
N THR A 37 -16.81 -9.27 -2.48
CA THR A 37 -16.24 -10.24 -1.52
C THR A 37 -15.14 -9.56 -0.69
N ASN A 38 -14.68 -10.22 0.38
CA ASN A 38 -13.54 -9.75 1.16
C ASN A 38 -12.22 -10.40 0.72
N ASP A 39 -12.22 -11.09 -0.43
CA ASP A 39 -11.08 -11.85 -0.91
C ASP A 39 -10.15 -10.99 -1.76
N TYR A 40 -8.85 -11.26 -1.64
CA TYR A 40 -7.86 -10.68 -2.54
C TYR A 40 -8.02 -11.21 -3.97
N ILE A 41 -7.70 -10.35 -4.93
CA ILE A 41 -7.74 -10.67 -6.37
C ILE A 41 -6.66 -11.70 -6.73
N SER A 42 -5.58 -11.78 -5.94
CA SER A 42 -4.48 -12.73 -6.14
C SER A 42 -3.89 -13.20 -4.80
N GLU A 43 -3.25 -14.37 -4.79
CA GLU A 43 -2.46 -14.82 -3.65
C GLU A 43 -1.32 -13.85 -3.34
N LYS A 44 -0.69 -13.28 -4.38
CA LYS A 44 0.36 -12.28 -4.21
C LYS A 44 -0.12 -11.06 -3.43
N ALA A 45 -1.33 -10.56 -3.70
CA ALA A 45 -1.89 -9.44 -2.96
C ALA A 45 -2.07 -9.77 -1.47
N ARG A 46 -2.53 -10.99 -1.16
CA ARG A 46 -2.62 -11.47 0.22
C ARG A 46 -1.24 -11.50 0.90
N GLU A 47 -0.24 -12.09 0.24
CA GLU A 47 1.13 -12.16 0.76
C GLU A 47 1.74 -10.78 1.06
N VAL A 48 1.46 -9.78 0.20
CA VAL A 48 1.95 -8.41 0.44
C VAL A 48 1.36 -7.84 1.71
N VAL A 49 0.04 -7.96 1.93
CA VAL A 49 -0.60 -7.43 3.14
C VAL A 49 -0.09 -8.16 4.39
N GLU A 50 0.01 -9.49 4.34
CA GLU A 50 0.53 -10.29 5.46
C GLU A 50 1.99 -9.95 5.79
N SER A 51 2.84 -9.81 4.77
CA SER A 51 4.25 -9.45 4.96
C SER A 51 4.42 -8.02 5.47
N TYR A 52 3.57 -7.10 5.01
CA TYR A 52 3.57 -5.72 5.49
C TYR A 52 3.15 -5.63 6.96
N GLY A 53 2.05 -6.31 7.33
CA GLY A 53 1.58 -6.37 8.72
C GLY A 53 2.66 -6.90 9.65
N ARG A 54 3.28 -8.04 9.29
CA ARG A 54 4.39 -8.61 10.06
C ARG A 54 5.57 -7.65 10.18
N GLY A 55 6.00 -7.01 9.10
CA GLY A 55 7.13 -6.08 9.15
C GLY A 55 6.85 -4.84 10.01
N MET A 56 5.61 -4.35 9.99
CA MET A 56 5.20 -3.23 10.85
C MET A 56 5.16 -3.65 12.33
N ASP A 57 4.67 -4.85 12.62
CA ASP A 57 4.65 -5.39 13.99
C ASP A 57 6.07 -5.70 14.49
N GLU A 58 6.99 -6.15 13.62
CA GLU A 58 8.40 -6.35 13.95
C GLU A 58 9.15 -5.04 14.22
N ARG A 59 8.87 -3.98 13.42
CA ARG A 59 9.59 -2.69 13.52
C ARG A 59 9.03 -1.77 14.59
N TYR A 60 7.72 -1.76 14.77
CA TYR A 60 7.02 -0.82 15.65
C TYR A 60 6.27 -1.51 16.78
N GLY A 61 5.98 -2.81 16.70
CA GLY A 61 5.13 -3.49 17.69
C GLY A 61 3.76 -2.84 17.81
N ASP A 62 3.27 -2.73 19.05
CA ASP A 62 2.01 -2.07 19.40
C ASP A 62 2.21 -0.58 19.79
N ASP A 63 3.29 0.03 19.30
CA ASP A 63 3.65 1.41 19.64
C ASP A 63 2.68 2.40 18.99
N SER A 64 2.17 3.31 19.81
CA SER A 64 1.30 4.42 19.40
C SER A 64 1.92 5.37 18.35
N HIS A 65 3.24 5.31 18.13
CA HIS A 65 3.95 6.09 17.10
C HIS A 65 4.04 5.40 15.73
N ARG A 66 3.33 4.28 15.52
CA ARG A 66 3.30 3.56 14.24
C ARG A 66 2.84 4.47 13.09
N PRO A 67 3.61 4.58 12.00
CA PRO A 67 3.20 5.39 10.85
C PRO A 67 2.02 4.74 10.12
N GLU A 68 1.25 5.54 9.39
CA GLU A 68 0.15 5.06 8.54
C GLU A 68 0.67 4.21 7.37
N LEU A 69 1.88 4.52 6.92
CA LEU A 69 2.60 3.84 5.86
C LEU A 69 4.12 3.98 6.04
N ASP A 70 4.82 2.85 6.26
CA ASP A 70 6.28 2.75 6.15
C ASP A 70 6.72 2.32 4.73
N PRO A 71 7.41 3.18 3.96
CA PRO A 71 7.86 2.87 2.60
C PRO A 71 8.84 1.71 2.50
N ASP A 72 9.73 1.52 3.48
CA ASP A 72 10.75 0.46 3.45
C ASP A 72 10.06 -0.91 3.60
N ILE A 73 9.12 -1.00 4.55
CA ILE A 73 8.34 -2.22 4.76
C ILE A 73 7.42 -2.47 3.56
N CYS A 74 6.86 -1.43 2.94
CA CYS A 74 6.10 -1.58 1.69
C CYS A 74 6.93 -2.23 0.59
N VAL A 75 8.16 -1.76 0.38
CA VAL A 75 9.09 -2.31 -0.63
C VAL A 75 9.49 -3.73 -0.27
N ALA A 76 9.79 -4.01 1.00
CA ALA A 76 10.13 -5.35 1.46
C ALA A 76 8.97 -6.35 1.24
N ALA A 77 7.73 -5.93 1.55
CA ALA A 77 6.53 -6.76 1.40
C ALA A 77 6.14 -6.97 -0.07
N SER A 78 6.20 -5.91 -0.87
CA SER A 78 5.80 -5.93 -2.28
C SER A 78 6.86 -6.54 -3.20
N GLY A 79 8.10 -6.62 -2.72
CA GLY A 79 9.28 -7.00 -3.49
C GLY A 79 9.96 -5.78 -4.13
N ALA A 80 11.21 -5.98 -4.54
CA ALA A 80 12.03 -4.92 -5.11
C ALA A 80 11.35 -4.24 -6.32
N PRO A 81 11.46 -2.91 -6.45
CA PRO A 81 10.86 -2.18 -7.56
C PRO A 81 11.36 -2.73 -8.90
N LYS A 82 10.42 -3.19 -9.74
CA LYS A 82 10.74 -3.65 -11.11
C LYS A 82 10.42 -2.53 -12.08
N LYS A 83 11.41 -2.05 -12.85
CA LYS A 83 11.28 -0.86 -13.72
C LYS A 83 10.77 0.39 -12.97
N GLY A 84 11.23 0.58 -11.72
CA GLY A 84 10.81 1.69 -10.86
C GLY A 84 9.41 1.54 -10.26
N HIS A 85 8.70 0.45 -10.56
CA HIS A 85 7.33 0.21 -10.10
C HIS A 85 7.32 -0.77 -8.92
N VAL A 86 6.68 -0.37 -7.83
CA VAL A 86 6.41 -1.25 -6.68
C VAL A 86 5.01 -1.83 -6.84
N TYR A 87 4.86 -3.15 -6.67
CA TYR A 87 3.59 -3.84 -6.85
C TYR A 87 2.49 -3.21 -5.98
N GLY A 88 1.37 -2.83 -6.57
CA GLY A 88 0.26 -2.15 -5.90
C GLY A 88 0.45 -0.65 -5.63
N PHE A 89 1.63 -0.07 -5.90
CA PHE A 89 1.99 1.31 -5.51
C PHE A 89 2.33 2.24 -6.69
N GLY A 90 2.41 1.75 -7.92
CA GLY A 90 2.77 2.61 -9.05
C GLY A 90 4.24 3.04 -9.00
N HIS A 91 4.54 4.18 -9.62
CA HIS A 91 5.82 4.91 -9.49
C HIS A 91 5.91 5.79 -8.23
N SER A 92 4.90 5.73 -7.33
CA SER A 92 4.69 6.75 -6.29
C SER A 92 5.47 6.59 -5.00
N LEU A 93 6.23 5.51 -4.79
CA LEU A 93 7.21 5.47 -3.70
C LEU A 93 8.46 6.18 -4.19
N GLY A 94 8.47 7.50 -3.99
CA GLY A 94 9.43 8.42 -4.59
C GLY A 94 10.86 7.90 -4.50
N THR A 95 11.42 7.52 -5.65
CA THR A 95 12.85 7.62 -5.86
C THR A 95 13.18 9.10 -5.82
N THR A 96 13.48 9.63 -4.64
CA THR A 96 14.24 10.87 -4.53
C THR A 96 15.60 10.57 -5.13
N ARG A 97 15.71 10.84 -6.44
CA ARG A 97 16.99 10.89 -7.13
C ARG A 97 17.65 12.17 -6.63
N VAL A 98 18.49 12.05 -5.62
CA VAL A 98 19.41 13.12 -5.23
C VAL A 98 20.35 13.29 -6.42
N ILE A 99 20.20 14.43 -7.10
CA ILE A 99 21.16 14.97 -8.08
C ILE A 99 22.37 15.53 -7.35
#